data_AF-A0A935C1A3-F1
#
_entry.id   AF-A0A935C1A3-F1
#
_cell.length_a   1.000
_cell.length_b   1.000
_cell.length_c   1.000
_cell.angle_alpha   90.00
_cell.angle_beta   90.00
_cell.angle_gamma   90.00
#
_symmetry.space_group_name_H-M   'P 1'
#
loop_
_entity.id
_entity.type
_entity.pdbx_description
1 polymer ?
#
loop_
_entity_poly.entity_id
_entity_poly.type
_entity_poly.pdbx_seq_one_letter_code
_entity_poly.pdbx_strand_id
1 'polypeptide(L)'
;MSLFAEFHLIQSFAPSNLNRDDTGAPKDAVFGGYRRARVSSQCFKRSVRLHVGERGLLAPSALGVRTKKLKQLLVAALAEKGRTGAEGRIANALQAAGLALDEDGATQYLLFLGNGEVQALASLIDTHWDTLEPAAAVEGAKRTKKQAKADAPDEVKKAVKKLLDGGKAVDVALFGRMLADLPEANQHAASQVAHAISTHRVEREFDYFTAVDDEGGADETGAGMIGHVEFNAATFYRYAVVDVQKLATNLQGDNALALQGLLAFAEGLARALPTGKQNSFAAHNPPSFIGVVLRHGSPLNLANAFERPVAPKPQQPLTELSVGALASYEQQLAAFYGDGRDRWGVLDLTRAWPAGLGEHHASLAALLQWLRDQVQPVLPAAAPAEPAEA
;
A
#
# COMPACT_ATOMS: atom_id res chain seq x y z
N MET A 1 20.04 13.10 -9.41
CA MET A 1 20.82 12.29 -8.46
C MET A 1 19.85 11.30 -7.83
N SER A 2 20.19 10.02 -7.78
CA SER A 2 19.37 9.03 -7.10
C SER A 2 19.21 9.38 -5.62
N LEU A 3 17.95 9.39 -5.15
CA LEU A 3 17.63 9.55 -3.73
C LEU A 3 16.57 8.50 -3.37
N PHE A 4 16.93 7.64 -2.42
CA PHE A 4 16.06 6.61 -1.90
C PHE A 4 15.73 6.93 -0.44
N ALA A 5 14.44 6.97 -0.11
CA ALA A 5 13.98 7.05 1.27
C ALA A 5 13.67 5.64 1.77
N GLU A 6 14.51 5.11 2.64
CA GLU A 6 14.32 3.81 3.28
C GLU A 6 13.70 3.97 4.66
N PHE A 7 12.88 2.99 5.02
CA PHE A 7 12.15 2.93 6.27
C PHE A 7 12.45 1.60 6.95
N HIS A 8 13.08 1.68 8.12
CA HIS A 8 13.37 0.53 8.98
C HIS A 8 12.57 0.66 10.26
N LEU A 9 11.69 -0.29 10.54
CA LEU A 9 10.87 -0.27 11.74
C LEU A 9 11.06 -1.56 12.54
N ILE A 10 11.17 -1.42 13.86
CA ILE A 10 11.05 -2.53 14.81
C ILE A 10 9.74 -2.36 15.57
N GLN A 11 8.86 -3.34 15.45
CA GLN A 11 7.51 -3.29 16.02
C GLN A 11 7.14 -4.62 16.63
N SER A 12 6.88 -4.62 17.93
CA SER A 12 6.37 -5.80 18.64
C SER A 12 4.86 -5.77 18.68
N PHE A 13 4.23 -6.87 18.28
CA PHE A 13 2.80 -7.08 18.44
C PHE A 13 2.53 -8.04 19.60
N ALA A 14 1.48 -7.74 20.37
CA ALA A 14 0.90 -8.67 21.32
C ALA A 14 0.44 -9.97 20.61
N PRO A 15 0.15 -11.07 21.35
CA PRO A 15 -0.39 -12.30 20.78
C PRO A 15 -1.50 -12.01 19.77
N SER A 16 -1.32 -12.42 18.52
CA SER A 16 -2.23 -12.06 17.42
C SER A 16 -2.11 -12.94 16.19
N ASN A 17 -3.10 -12.80 15.30
CA ASN A 17 -3.10 -13.38 13.95
C ASN A 17 -3.36 -12.30 12.89
N LEU A 18 -2.38 -11.41 12.74
CA LEU A 18 -2.44 -10.21 11.89
C LEU A 18 -2.63 -10.53 10.40
N ASN A 19 -2.01 -11.63 9.94
CA ASN A 19 -2.05 -12.06 8.55
C ASN A 19 -1.94 -13.58 8.44
N ARG A 20 -3.02 -14.22 7.97
CA ARG A 20 -3.16 -15.68 7.87
C ARG A 20 -3.12 -16.21 6.44
N ASP A 21 -2.79 -17.49 6.32
CA ASP A 21 -2.94 -18.29 5.09
C ASP A 21 -4.38 -18.82 4.94
N ASP A 22 -4.57 -19.73 3.99
CA ASP A 22 -5.85 -20.35 3.65
C ASP A 22 -6.35 -21.35 4.71
N THR A 23 -5.48 -21.88 5.56
CA THR A 23 -5.88 -22.74 6.70
C THR A 23 -6.24 -21.93 7.94
N GLY A 24 -6.01 -20.62 7.92
CA GLY A 24 -6.26 -19.72 9.04
C GLY A 24 -5.06 -19.51 9.95
N ALA A 25 -3.93 -20.16 9.68
CA ALA A 25 -2.71 -20.05 10.46
C ALA A 25 -1.95 -18.74 10.17
N PRO A 26 -1.27 -18.14 11.16
CA PRO A 26 -0.38 -17.00 10.91
C PRO A 26 0.70 -17.36 9.89
N LYS A 27 0.89 -16.48 8.89
CA LYS A 27 1.94 -16.69 7.90
C LYS A 27 3.32 -16.68 8.56
N ASP A 28 4.19 -17.53 8.05
CA ASP A 28 5.60 -17.61 8.47
C ASP A 28 6.54 -17.63 7.26
N ALA A 29 7.85 -17.70 7.55
CA ALA A 29 8.93 -17.95 6.61
C ALA A 29 10.13 -18.58 7.34
N VAL A 30 11.05 -19.19 6.59
CA VAL A 30 12.36 -19.62 7.10
C VAL A 30 13.41 -18.56 6.78
N PHE A 31 14.16 -18.11 7.78
CA PHE A 31 15.27 -17.17 7.60
C PHE A 31 16.42 -17.50 8.56
N GLY A 32 17.63 -17.64 8.00
CA GLY A 32 18.80 -18.13 8.73
C GLY A 32 18.65 -19.55 9.29
N GLY A 33 17.80 -20.38 8.69
CA GLY A 33 17.49 -21.74 9.17
C GLY A 33 16.42 -21.83 10.27
N TYR A 34 15.79 -20.71 10.65
CA TYR A 34 14.77 -20.67 11.71
C TYR A 34 13.42 -20.17 11.20
N ARG A 35 12.34 -20.71 11.76
CA ARG A 35 10.96 -20.24 11.50
C ARG A 35 10.75 -18.85 12.10
N ARG A 36 10.22 -17.94 11.29
CA ARG A 36 9.92 -16.54 11.62
C ARG A 36 8.45 -16.26 11.38
N ALA A 37 7.80 -15.50 12.27
CA ALA A 37 6.50 -14.94 11.94
C ALA A 37 6.65 -14.00 10.74
N ARG A 38 5.67 -13.97 9.86
CA ARG A 38 5.69 -13.14 8.65
C ARG A 38 4.37 -12.42 8.46
N VAL A 39 4.44 -11.11 8.25
CA VAL A 39 3.31 -10.33 7.73
C VAL A 39 3.62 -9.94 6.30
N SER A 40 2.69 -10.24 5.39
CA SER A 40 2.94 -10.09 3.97
C SER A 40 3.01 -8.63 3.51
N SER A 41 3.84 -8.33 2.51
CA SER A 41 4.01 -6.96 2.01
C SER A 41 2.70 -6.38 1.50
N GLN A 42 1.84 -7.18 0.87
CA GLN A 42 0.51 -6.78 0.43
C GLN A 42 -0.43 -6.40 1.58
N CYS A 43 -0.27 -7.03 2.75
CA CYS A 43 -1.05 -6.70 3.93
C CYS A 43 -0.71 -5.28 4.40
N PHE A 44 0.59 -4.98 4.56
CA PHE A 44 1.03 -3.64 4.94
C PHE A 44 0.73 -2.59 3.85
N LYS A 45 0.99 -2.88 2.58
CA LYS A 45 0.64 -1.96 1.48
C LYS A 45 -0.84 -1.59 1.50
N ARG A 46 -1.73 -2.56 1.74
CA ARG A 46 -3.17 -2.32 1.86
C ARG A 46 -3.48 -1.48 3.10
N SER A 47 -2.94 -1.83 4.27
CA SER A 47 -3.16 -1.09 5.50
C SER A 47 -2.70 0.36 5.39
N VAL A 48 -1.50 0.60 4.85
CA VAL A 48 -0.97 1.95 4.61
C VAL A 48 -1.89 2.75 3.71
N ARG A 49 -2.29 2.20 2.55
CA ARG A 49 -3.17 2.91 1.62
C ARG A 49 -4.51 3.29 2.24
N LEU A 50 -5.15 2.36 2.95
CA LEU A 50 -6.44 2.64 3.58
C LEU A 50 -6.29 3.67 4.69
N HIS A 51 -5.25 3.55 5.52
CA HIS A 51 -4.97 4.54 6.57
C HIS A 51 -4.78 5.94 6.01
N VAL A 52 -4.01 6.09 4.93
CA VAL A 52 -3.80 7.39 4.24
C VAL A 52 -5.13 8.01 3.82
N GLY A 53 -6.04 7.21 3.24
CA GLY A 53 -7.37 7.68 2.83
C GLY A 53 -8.30 7.99 4.00
N GLU A 54 -8.42 7.08 4.97
CA GLU A 54 -9.29 7.19 6.14
C GLU A 54 -8.92 8.37 7.04
N ARG A 55 -7.63 8.71 7.11
CA ARG A 55 -7.11 9.84 7.90
C ARG A 55 -7.03 11.13 7.11
N GLY A 56 -7.40 11.13 5.82
CA GLY A 56 -7.36 12.31 4.98
C GLY A 56 -5.96 12.90 4.80
N LEU A 57 -4.91 12.06 4.82
CA LEU A 57 -3.52 12.54 4.65
C LEU A 57 -3.25 13.04 3.23
N LEU A 58 -4.07 12.61 2.27
CA LEU A 58 -4.07 13.07 0.88
C LEU A 58 -5.51 13.35 0.45
N ALA A 59 -5.67 14.27 -0.50
CA ALA A 59 -6.97 14.53 -1.11
C ALA A 59 -7.53 13.26 -1.80
N PRO A 60 -8.85 13.02 -1.79
CA PRO A 60 -9.45 11.85 -2.44
C PRO A 60 -9.09 11.72 -3.92
N SER A 61 -8.90 12.83 -4.64
CA SER A 61 -8.48 12.86 -6.05
C SER A 61 -7.07 12.32 -6.28
N ALA A 62 -6.19 12.38 -5.26
CA ALA A 62 -4.83 11.87 -5.28
C ALA A 62 -4.73 10.41 -4.80
N LEU A 63 -5.86 9.75 -4.56
CA LEU A 63 -5.94 8.35 -4.15
C LEU A 63 -6.50 7.48 -5.26
N GLY A 64 -6.17 6.19 -5.20
CA GLY A 64 -6.65 5.17 -6.11
C GLY A 64 -7.59 4.17 -5.44
N VAL A 65 -8.34 3.49 -6.29
CA VAL A 65 -9.31 2.45 -5.96
C VAL A 65 -8.93 1.16 -6.68
N ARG A 66 -8.95 0.04 -5.95
CA ARG A 66 -8.86 -1.30 -6.55
C ARG A 66 -10.23 -1.92 -6.61
N THR A 67 -10.74 -2.15 -7.81
CA THR A 67 -12.10 -2.66 -7.98
C THR A 67 -12.28 -3.42 -9.29
N LYS A 68 -13.20 -4.39 -9.28
CA LYS A 68 -13.80 -4.91 -10.51
C LYS A 68 -15.09 -4.17 -10.89
N LYS A 69 -15.62 -3.34 -9.99
CA LYS A 69 -16.92 -2.67 -10.12
C LYS A 69 -16.79 -1.27 -10.74
N LEU A 70 -15.93 -1.11 -11.74
CA LEU A 70 -15.72 0.19 -12.41
C LEU A 70 -17.03 0.75 -13.00
N LYS A 71 -17.85 -0.11 -13.61
CA LYS A 71 -19.18 0.28 -14.12
C LYS A 71 -20.02 0.97 -13.04
N GLN A 72 -20.06 0.43 -11.83
CA GLN A 72 -20.86 0.99 -10.73
C GLN A 72 -20.35 2.36 -10.29
N LEU A 73 -19.02 2.55 -10.26
CA LEU A 73 -18.43 3.85 -9.95
C LEU A 73 -18.78 4.91 -11.01
N LEU A 74 -18.74 4.53 -12.29
CA LEU A 74 -19.10 5.42 -13.39
C LEU A 74 -20.59 5.76 -13.41
N VAL A 75 -21.47 4.79 -13.10
CA VAL A 75 -22.91 5.04 -12.95
C VAL A 75 -23.15 6.08 -11.85
N ALA A 76 -22.52 5.92 -10.69
CA ALA A 76 -22.68 6.87 -9.59
C ALA A 76 -22.18 8.28 -9.97
N ALA A 77 -21.00 8.40 -10.58
CA ALA A 77 -20.43 9.67 -11.02
C ALA A 77 -21.26 10.36 -12.12
N LEU A 78 -21.87 9.60 -13.02
CA LEU A 78 -22.76 10.13 -14.07
C LEU A 78 -24.13 10.53 -13.53
N ALA A 79 -24.65 9.82 -12.52
CA ALA A 79 -25.90 10.17 -11.85
C ALA A 79 -25.79 11.54 -11.16
N GLU A 80 -24.64 11.86 -10.55
CA GLU A 80 -24.35 13.19 -9.98
C GLU A 80 -24.38 14.31 -11.04
N LYS A 81 -24.14 13.98 -12.31
CA LYS A 81 -24.22 14.88 -13.47
C LYS A 81 -25.62 14.90 -14.12
N GLY A 82 -26.61 14.24 -13.52
CA GLY A 82 -27.98 14.17 -14.03
C GLY A 82 -28.20 13.15 -15.15
N ARG A 83 -27.24 12.26 -15.41
CA ARG A 83 -27.37 11.21 -16.43
C ARG A 83 -27.92 9.92 -15.80
N THR A 84 -29.11 9.50 -16.23
CA THR A 84 -29.76 8.23 -15.83
C THR A 84 -29.68 7.21 -16.97
N GLY A 85 -29.76 5.91 -16.66
CA GLY A 85 -29.68 4.85 -17.68
C GLY A 85 -28.32 4.76 -18.39
N ALA A 86 -27.23 5.10 -17.69
CA ALA A 86 -25.88 5.18 -18.26
C ALA A 86 -25.23 3.81 -18.52
N GLU A 87 -25.80 2.72 -18.01
CA GLU A 87 -25.20 1.39 -17.98
C GLU A 87 -24.76 0.89 -19.35
N GLY A 88 -25.63 1.05 -20.36
CA GLY A 88 -25.35 0.62 -21.72
C GLY A 88 -24.24 1.45 -22.38
N ARG A 89 -24.23 2.77 -22.15
CA ARG A 89 -23.22 3.68 -22.69
C ARG A 89 -21.85 3.45 -22.04
N ILE A 90 -21.83 3.23 -20.72
CA ILE A 90 -20.63 2.88 -19.97
C ILE A 90 -20.06 1.55 -20.49
N ALA A 91 -20.91 0.52 -20.66
CA ALA A 91 -20.46 -0.76 -21.19
C ALA A 91 -19.82 -0.63 -22.58
N ASN A 92 -20.43 0.16 -23.47
CA ASN A 92 -19.88 0.43 -24.79
C ASN A 92 -18.52 1.14 -24.71
N ALA A 93 -18.43 2.23 -23.94
CA ALA A 93 -17.20 3.00 -23.76
C ALA A 93 -16.05 2.16 -23.17
N LEU A 94 -16.32 1.36 -22.14
CA LEU A 94 -15.33 0.47 -21.52
C LEU A 94 -14.87 -0.62 -22.48
N GLN A 95 -15.80 -1.25 -23.20
CA GLN A 95 -15.47 -2.30 -24.17
C GLN A 95 -14.62 -1.75 -25.33
N ALA A 96 -14.94 -0.56 -25.83
CA ALA A 96 -14.18 0.13 -26.86
C ALA A 96 -12.74 0.44 -26.41
N ALA A 97 -12.56 0.74 -25.13
CA ALA A 97 -11.25 0.94 -24.50
C ALA A 97 -10.50 -0.36 -24.17
N GLY A 98 -11.09 -1.54 -24.41
CA GLY A 98 -10.49 -2.83 -24.08
C GLY A 98 -10.69 -3.29 -22.63
N LEU A 99 -11.52 -2.59 -21.86
CA LEU A 99 -11.92 -2.94 -20.49
C LEU A 99 -13.27 -3.68 -20.52
N ALA A 100 -13.27 -4.89 -21.09
CA ALA A 100 -14.49 -5.67 -21.19
C ALA A 100 -15.08 -6.04 -19.82
N LEU A 101 -16.41 -6.08 -19.76
CA LEU A 101 -17.17 -6.53 -18.60
C LEU A 101 -17.54 -8.01 -18.73
N ASP A 102 -17.71 -8.69 -17.60
CA ASP A 102 -18.26 -10.03 -17.47
C ASP A 102 -19.80 -10.00 -17.36
N GLU A 103 -20.40 -11.18 -17.18
CA GLU A 103 -21.86 -11.37 -17.11
C GLU A 103 -22.49 -10.65 -15.91
N ASP A 104 -21.73 -10.45 -14.84
CA ASP A 104 -22.15 -9.71 -13.63
C ASP A 104 -21.98 -8.19 -13.79
N GLY A 105 -21.51 -7.72 -14.95
CA GLY A 105 -21.22 -6.31 -15.22
C GLY A 105 -19.98 -5.78 -14.49
N ALA A 106 -19.11 -6.67 -14.01
CA ALA A 106 -17.82 -6.37 -13.42
C ALA A 106 -16.70 -6.48 -14.48
N THR A 107 -15.56 -5.83 -14.29
CA THR A 107 -14.42 -5.96 -15.20
C THR A 107 -13.79 -7.34 -15.04
N GLN A 108 -13.35 -7.94 -16.15
CA GLN A 108 -12.81 -9.30 -16.19
C GLN A 108 -11.64 -9.51 -15.21
N TYR A 109 -10.87 -8.46 -14.96
CA TYR A 109 -9.76 -8.45 -14.00
C TYR A 109 -9.86 -7.24 -13.07
N LEU A 110 -9.11 -7.32 -11.96
CA LEU A 110 -9.08 -6.27 -10.95
C LEU A 110 -8.31 -5.06 -11.48
N LEU A 111 -8.97 -3.91 -11.54
CA LEU A 111 -8.34 -2.66 -11.95
C LEU A 111 -7.82 -1.91 -10.73
N PHE A 112 -6.70 -1.21 -10.89
CA PHE A 112 -6.20 -0.24 -9.92
C PHE A 112 -6.15 1.13 -10.59
N LEU A 113 -7.08 2.01 -10.23
CA LEU A 113 -7.31 3.28 -10.93
C LEU A 113 -7.25 4.44 -9.95
N GLY A 114 -6.71 5.58 -10.38
CA GLY A 114 -6.87 6.84 -9.67
C GLY A 114 -8.32 7.28 -9.64
N ASN A 115 -8.78 7.85 -8.52
CA ASN A 115 -10.11 8.44 -8.45
C ASN A 115 -10.28 9.56 -9.49
N GLY A 116 -9.22 10.33 -9.76
CA GLY A 116 -9.20 11.30 -10.86
C GLY A 116 -9.41 10.67 -12.25
N GLU A 117 -8.84 9.49 -12.51
CA GLU A 117 -9.05 8.77 -13.78
C GLU A 117 -10.51 8.34 -13.94
N VAL A 118 -11.13 7.84 -12.85
CA VAL A 118 -12.55 7.45 -12.85
C VAL A 118 -13.44 8.66 -13.13
N GLN A 119 -13.17 9.81 -12.51
CA GLN A 119 -13.93 11.05 -12.72
C GLN A 119 -13.73 11.63 -14.13
N ALA A 120 -12.51 11.56 -14.66
CA ALA A 120 -12.22 11.98 -16.01
C ALA A 120 -12.92 11.09 -17.04
N LEU A 121 -12.95 9.77 -16.80
CA LEU A 121 -13.68 8.82 -17.64
C LEU A 121 -15.19 9.09 -17.62
N ALA A 122 -15.77 9.37 -16.45
CA ALA A 122 -17.18 9.77 -16.34
C ALA A 122 -17.45 11.08 -17.11
N SER A 123 -16.57 12.08 -16.99
CA SER A 123 -16.71 13.35 -17.70
C SER A 123 -16.55 13.22 -19.22
N LEU A 124 -15.69 12.30 -19.68
CA LEU A 124 -15.56 11.97 -21.09
C LEU A 124 -16.84 11.34 -21.63
N ILE A 125 -17.43 10.39 -20.90
CA ILE A 125 -18.70 9.75 -21.27
C ILE A 125 -19.83 10.79 -21.32
N ASP A 126 -19.86 11.72 -20.36
CA ASP A 126 -20.85 12.80 -20.31
C ASP A 126 -20.72 13.78 -21.49
N THR A 127 -19.48 14.14 -21.86
CA THR A 127 -19.20 15.01 -23.01
C THR A 127 -19.64 14.37 -24.33
N HIS A 128 -19.44 13.06 -24.45
CA HIS A 128 -19.81 12.28 -25.63
C HIS A 128 -21.17 11.59 -25.51
N TRP A 129 -22.01 12.00 -24.55
CA TRP A 129 -23.23 11.28 -24.18
C TRP A 129 -24.16 11.01 -25.37
N ASP A 130 -24.39 12.03 -26.19
CA ASP A 130 -25.30 11.97 -27.34
C ASP A 130 -24.70 11.20 -28.52
N THR A 131 -23.37 11.08 -28.58
CA THR A 131 -22.65 10.31 -29.61
C THR A 131 -22.42 8.86 -29.22
N LEU A 132 -22.50 8.54 -27.93
CA LEU A 132 -22.35 7.19 -27.40
C LEU A 132 -23.71 6.50 -27.41
N GLU A 133 -23.91 5.63 -28.39
CA GLU A 133 -25.04 4.72 -28.36
C GLU A 133 -24.87 3.69 -27.22
N PRO A 134 -25.94 3.36 -26.48
CA PRO A 134 -25.89 2.29 -25.51
C PRO A 134 -25.52 0.98 -26.22
N ALA A 135 -24.67 0.16 -25.58
CA ALA A 135 -24.44 -1.19 -26.04
C ALA A 135 -25.80 -1.88 -26.18
N ALA A 136 -26.15 -2.32 -27.39
CA ALA A 136 -27.38 -3.06 -27.60
C ALA A 136 -27.40 -4.26 -26.63
N ALA A 137 -28.45 -4.37 -25.83
CA ALA A 137 -28.71 -5.56 -25.02
C ALA A 137 -29.04 -6.71 -25.97
N VAL A 138 -28.02 -7.31 -26.58
CA VAL A 138 -28.22 -8.50 -27.40
C VAL A 138 -28.24 -9.68 -26.45
N GLU A 139 -29.45 -10.11 -26.08
CA GLU A 139 -29.67 -11.46 -25.56
C GLU A 139 -28.96 -12.46 -26.50
N GLY A 140 -27.94 -13.13 -25.99
CA GLY A 140 -27.35 -14.31 -26.64
C GLY A 140 -26.23 -14.09 -27.69
N ALA A 141 -25.86 -12.86 -28.08
CA ALA A 141 -24.74 -12.67 -29.01
C ALA A 141 -23.53 -12.03 -28.33
N LYS A 142 -22.46 -12.82 -28.12
CA LYS A 142 -21.12 -12.31 -27.79
C LYS A 142 -20.67 -11.34 -28.89
N ARG A 143 -20.86 -10.03 -28.70
CA ARG A 143 -20.19 -9.01 -29.53
C ARG A 143 -18.69 -9.24 -29.40
N THR A 144 -18.04 -9.61 -30.49
CA THR A 144 -16.60 -9.84 -30.51
C THR A 144 -15.87 -8.52 -30.23
N LYS A 145 -14.69 -8.58 -29.60
CA LYS A 145 -13.76 -7.44 -29.35
C LYS A 145 -13.57 -6.54 -30.57
N LYS A 146 -13.83 -7.04 -31.80
CA LYS A 146 -13.70 -6.37 -33.09
C LYS A 146 -14.92 -5.51 -33.48
N GLN A 147 -16.15 -5.93 -33.12
CA GLN A 147 -17.39 -5.20 -33.43
C GLN A 147 -17.62 -4.03 -32.46
N ALA A 148 -17.41 -4.23 -31.15
CA ALA A 148 -17.50 -3.12 -30.18
C ALA A 148 -16.37 -2.08 -30.35
N LYS A 149 -15.22 -2.49 -30.88
CA LYS A 149 -14.16 -1.57 -31.34
C LYS A 149 -14.55 -0.80 -32.61
N ALA A 150 -15.61 -1.15 -33.32
CA ALA A 150 -16.04 -0.42 -34.52
C ALA A 150 -17.08 0.67 -34.20
N ASP A 151 -17.92 0.48 -33.19
CA ASP A 151 -19.09 1.34 -32.93
C ASP A 151 -18.81 2.61 -32.11
N ALA A 152 -17.74 2.65 -31.30
CA ALA A 152 -17.37 3.86 -30.57
C ALA A 152 -16.43 4.76 -31.39
N PRO A 153 -16.56 6.11 -31.33
CA PRO A 153 -15.66 7.02 -32.04
C PRO A 153 -14.18 6.77 -31.68
N ASP A 154 -13.29 6.79 -32.67
CA ASP A 154 -11.85 6.58 -32.44
C ASP A 154 -11.22 7.62 -31.50
N GLU A 155 -11.81 8.82 -31.45
CA GLU A 155 -11.45 9.87 -30.49
C GLU A 155 -11.70 9.43 -29.05
N VAL A 156 -12.86 8.82 -28.77
CA VAL A 156 -13.20 8.32 -27.42
C VAL A 156 -12.23 7.21 -27.02
N LYS A 157 -11.87 6.30 -27.94
CA LYS A 157 -10.90 5.22 -27.67
C LYS A 157 -9.53 5.78 -27.30
N LYS A 158 -9.03 6.76 -28.05
CA LYS A 158 -7.74 7.41 -27.77
C LYS A 158 -7.79 8.21 -26.47
N ALA A 159 -8.91 8.91 -26.21
CA ALA A 159 -9.11 9.68 -25.00
C ALA A 159 -9.13 8.78 -23.76
N VAL A 160 -9.90 7.68 -23.74
CA VAL A 160 -9.92 6.75 -22.59
C VAL A 160 -8.53 6.18 -22.32
N LYS A 161 -7.80 5.75 -23.35
CA LYS A 161 -6.43 5.24 -23.17
C LYS A 161 -5.48 6.30 -22.60
N LYS A 162 -5.61 7.54 -23.05
CA LYS A 162 -4.82 8.68 -22.55
C LYS A 162 -5.17 9.04 -21.10
N LEU A 163 -6.42 8.86 -20.70
CA LEU A 163 -6.88 9.10 -19.31
C LEU A 163 -6.41 8.03 -18.33
N LEU A 164 -5.92 6.88 -18.81
CA LEU A 164 -5.42 5.78 -18.00
C LEU A 164 -3.88 5.82 -17.89
N ASP A 165 -3.29 6.99 -17.73
CA ASP A 165 -1.84 7.18 -17.58
C ASP A 165 -1.33 7.04 -16.14
N GLY A 166 -2.23 6.72 -15.20
CA GLY A 166 -1.98 6.60 -13.77
C GLY A 166 -2.49 7.82 -13.00
N GLY A 167 -2.74 8.92 -13.72
CA GLY A 167 -3.12 10.21 -13.16
C GLY A 167 -2.19 10.64 -12.01
N LYS A 168 -2.72 11.52 -11.16
CA LYS A 168 -2.07 11.98 -9.92
C LYS A 168 -2.36 11.07 -8.72
N ALA A 169 -2.60 9.78 -8.93
CA ALA A 169 -2.91 8.85 -7.86
C ALA A 169 -1.62 8.33 -7.18
N VAL A 170 -1.38 8.79 -5.96
CA VAL A 170 -0.15 8.53 -5.20
C VAL A 170 0.06 7.04 -4.91
N ASP A 171 -0.99 6.30 -4.62
CA ASP A 171 -0.92 4.88 -4.33
C ASP A 171 -0.67 4.02 -5.59
N VAL A 172 -1.16 4.44 -6.76
CA VAL A 172 -0.80 3.84 -8.05
C VAL A 172 0.66 4.16 -8.37
N ALA A 173 1.10 5.40 -8.17
CA ALA A 173 2.49 5.81 -8.36
C ALA A 173 3.47 5.05 -7.43
N LEU A 174 3.10 4.85 -6.16
CA LEU A 174 3.90 4.12 -5.19
C LEU A 174 3.95 2.62 -5.49
N PHE A 175 2.80 1.97 -5.73
CA PHE A 175 2.71 0.51 -5.77
C PHE A 175 2.64 -0.09 -7.16
N GLY A 176 2.54 0.74 -8.19
CA GLY A 176 2.42 0.33 -9.58
C GLY A 176 1.07 -0.29 -9.93
N ARG A 177 0.92 -0.55 -11.23
CA ARG A 177 -0.28 -1.09 -11.86
C ARG A 177 0.09 -1.97 -13.05
N MET A 178 -0.65 -3.07 -13.20
CA MET A 178 -0.62 -3.93 -14.37
C MET A 178 -2.04 -4.07 -14.94
N LEU A 179 -2.21 -3.73 -16.22
CA LEU A 179 -3.43 -3.86 -17.02
C LEU A 179 -3.12 -4.71 -18.24
N ALA A 180 -3.62 -5.95 -18.26
CA ALA A 180 -3.26 -6.93 -19.29
C ALA A 180 -3.72 -6.52 -20.71
N ASP A 181 -4.92 -5.94 -20.83
CA ASP A 181 -5.46 -5.50 -22.11
C ASP A 181 -4.97 -4.11 -22.55
N LEU A 182 -4.28 -3.38 -21.67
CA LEU A 182 -3.72 -2.04 -21.92
C LEU A 182 -2.29 -1.93 -21.39
N PRO A 183 -1.30 -2.63 -21.99
CA PRO A 183 0.07 -2.60 -21.52
C PRO A 183 0.69 -1.19 -21.47
N GLU A 184 0.28 -0.30 -22.37
CA GLU A 184 0.66 1.12 -22.41
C GLU A 184 0.23 1.91 -21.17
N ALA A 185 -0.76 1.44 -20.41
CA ALA A 185 -1.27 2.05 -19.18
C ALA A 185 -0.66 1.41 -17.91
N ASN A 186 0.34 0.53 -18.09
CA ASN A 186 1.09 -0.05 -16.98
C ASN A 186 1.99 1.00 -16.33
N GLN A 187 2.12 0.91 -15.01
CA GLN A 187 2.97 1.80 -14.25
C GLN A 187 3.85 1.00 -13.31
N HIS A 188 5.15 1.21 -13.40
CA HIS A 188 6.11 0.56 -12.51
C HIS A 188 6.17 1.29 -11.17
N ALA A 189 6.08 0.54 -10.07
CA ALA A 189 6.08 1.04 -8.71
C ALA A 189 7.32 1.91 -8.40
N ALA A 190 7.12 3.01 -7.67
CA ALA A 190 8.20 3.79 -7.07
C ALA A 190 8.67 3.24 -5.72
N SER A 191 7.90 2.34 -5.11
CA SER A 191 8.21 1.74 -3.81
C SER A 191 8.50 0.24 -3.89
N GLN A 192 9.36 -0.22 -3.00
CA GLN A 192 9.61 -1.63 -2.73
C GLN A 192 9.31 -1.89 -1.25
N VAL A 193 8.39 -2.80 -0.96
CA VAL A 193 7.96 -3.11 0.42
C VAL A 193 8.24 -4.57 0.69
N ALA A 194 9.10 -4.86 1.66
CA ALA A 194 9.43 -6.22 2.03
C ALA A 194 8.30 -6.87 2.83
N HIS A 195 8.32 -8.20 2.90
CA HIS A 195 7.58 -8.91 3.94
C HIS A 195 8.19 -8.55 5.28
N ALA A 196 7.37 -8.25 6.29
CA ALA A 196 7.87 -8.09 7.64
C ALA A 196 8.12 -9.48 8.23
N ILE A 197 9.26 -9.67 8.88
CA ILE A 197 9.65 -10.93 9.49
C ILE A 197 10.04 -10.72 10.95
N SER A 198 9.83 -11.72 11.79
CA SER A 198 10.25 -11.64 13.19
C SER A 198 11.78 -11.63 13.33
N THR A 199 12.29 -10.80 14.24
CA THR A 199 13.75 -10.67 14.52
C THR A 199 14.30 -11.87 15.29
N HIS A 200 13.41 -12.62 15.94
CA HIS A 200 13.68 -13.85 16.70
C HIS A 200 12.94 -15.05 16.08
N ARG A 201 13.28 -16.26 16.54
CA ARG A 201 12.55 -17.49 16.23
C ARG A 201 11.15 -17.41 16.82
N VAL A 202 10.15 -17.92 16.11
CA VAL A 202 8.77 -17.99 16.57
C VAL A 202 8.27 -19.43 16.55
N GLU A 203 7.53 -19.79 17.58
CA GLU A 203 6.69 -20.98 17.63
C GLU A 203 5.23 -20.54 17.48
N ARG A 204 4.42 -21.41 16.88
CA ARG A 204 2.99 -21.16 16.71
C ARG A 204 2.27 -21.67 17.96
N GLU A 205 1.35 -20.88 18.47
CA GLU A 205 0.49 -21.22 19.59
C GLU A 205 -0.93 -21.44 19.10
N PHE A 206 -1.68 -22.27 19.84
CA PHE A 206 -3.07 -22.60 19.53
C PHE A 206 -3.94 -22.15 20.69
N ASP A 207 -4.98 -21.39 20.39
CA ASP A 207 -6.05 -21.06 21.31
C ASP A 207 -7.25 -21.97 21.02
N TYR A 208 -7.68 -22.74 22.02
CA TYR A 208 -8.83 -23.63 21.95
C TYR A 208 -10.01 -22.93 22.62
N PHE A 209 -11.05 -22.62 21.84
CA PHE A 209 -12.19 -21.85 22.31
C PHE A 209 -13.50 -22.58 22.07
N THR A 210 -14.48 -22.28 22.92
CA THR A 210 -15.85 -22.73 22.77
C THR A 210 -16.77 -21.53 22.57
N ALA A 211 -17.84 -21.70 21.81
CA ALA A 211 -18.99 -20.82 21.84
C ALA A 211 -20.10 -21.56 22.58
N VAL A 212 -20.56 -20.95 23.66
CA VAL A 212 -21.57 -21.53 24.54
C VAL A 212 -22.96 -21.26 23.97
N ASP A 213 -23.85 -22.25 24.03
CA ASP A 213 -25.26 -22.07 23.71
C ASP A 213 -26.00 -21.70 25.01
N ASP A 214 -26.52 -20.46 25.05
CA ASP A 214 -27.19 -19.92 26.23
C ASP A 214 -28.54 -20.61 26.50
N GLU A 215 -29.15 -21.27 25.50
CA GLU A 215 -30.46 -21.95 25.60
C GLU A 215 -30.34 -23.48 25.55
N GLY A 216 -29.13 -24.03 25.76
CA GLY A 216 -28.87 -25.48 25.72
C GLY A 216 -29.64 -26.29 26.79
N GLY A 217 -29.97 -27.53 26.46
CA GLY A 217 -30.70 -28.45 27.36
C GLY A 217 -29.87 -28.87 28.59
N ALA A 218 -30.53 -29.35 29.66
CA ALA A 218 -29.88 -29.74 30.91
C ALA A 218 -28.83 -30.87 30.79
N ASP A 219 -28.92 -31.66 29.71
CA ASP A 219 -27.97 -32.75 29.37
C ASP A 219 -26.91 -32.33 28.35
N GLU A 220 -26.96 -31.09 27.83
CA GLU A 220 -25.98 -30.55 26.89
C GLU A 220 -24.89 -29.80 27.64
N THR A 221 -23.62 -30.07 27.36
CA THR A 221 -22.46 -29.54 28.09
C THR A 221 -22.18 -28.05 27.85
N GLY A 222 -23.18 -27.29 27.38
CA GLY A 222 -23.10 -25.86 27.09
C GLY A 222 -22.23 -25.48 25.90
N ALA A 223 -21.34 -26.33 25.38
CA ALA A 223 -20.47 -25.98 24.24
C ALA A 223 -21.18 -26.23 22.89
N GLY A 224 -21.94 -25.24 22.41
CA GLY A 224 -22.62 -25.27 21.11
C GLY A 224 -21.68 -25.31 19.89
N MET A 225 -20.44 -24.81 20.03
CA MET A 225 -19.38 -24.97 19.04
C MET A 225 -18.01 -25.00 19.70
N ILE A 226 -17.09 -25.77 19.12
CA ILE A 226 -15.68 -25.82 19.50
C ILE A 226 -14.83 -25.41 18.30
N GLY A 227 -13.82 -24.57 18.51
CA GLY A 227 -12.88 -24.15 17.48
C GLY A 227 -11.47 -24.03 18.03
N HIS A 228 -10.52 -23.90 17.11
CA HIS A 228 -9.16 -23.50 17.45
C HIS A 228 -8.70 -22.37 16.54
N VAL A 229 -7.83 -21.51 17.05
CA VAL A 229 -7.19 -20.46 16.26
C VAL A 229 -5.69 -20.44 16.56
N GLU A 230 -4.88 -20.46 15.50
CA GLU A 230 -3.44 -20.27 15.64
C GLU A 230 -3.10 -18.78 15.78
N PHE A 231 -2.13 -18.48 16.64
CA PHE A 231 -1.60 -17.14 16.85
C PHE A 231 -0.09 -17.18 17.17
N ASN A 232 0.55 -16.01 17.19
CA ASN A 232 1.89 -15.83 17.74
C ASN A 232 2.05 -14.44 18.35
N ALA A 233 3.10 -14.25 19.15
CA ALA A 233 3.59 -12.94 19.57
C ALA A 233 5.02 -12.75 19.02
N ALA A 234 5.27 -11.64 18.34
CA ALA A 234 6.56 -11.42 17.71
C ALA A 234 6.96 -9.95 17.60
N THR A 235 8.27 -9.72 17.73
CA THR A 235 8.93 -8.48 17.32
C THR A 235 9.31 -8.57 15.85
N PHE A 236 8.68 -7.73 15.02
CA PHE A 236 8.89 -7.70 13.58
C PHE A 236 9.88 -6.60 13.18
N TYR A 237 10.74 -6.96 12.23
CA TYR A 237 11.43 -6.00 11.38
C TYR A 237 10.61 -5.74 10.13
N ARG A 238 10.35 -4.47 9.84
CA ARG A 238 9.65 -3.99 8.64
C ARG A 238 10.61 -3.13 7.82
N TYR A 239 10.62 -3.35 6.51
CA TYR A 239 11.45 -2.60 5.58
C TYR A 239 10.65 -2.14 4.37
N ALA A 240 10.83 -0.89 3.99
CA ALA A 240 10.34 -0.34 2.73
C ALA A 240 11.33 0.68 2.18
N VAL A 241 11.34 0.87 0.87
CA VAL A 241 12.08 1.94 0.20
C VAL A 241 11.20 2.63 -0.82
N VAL A 242 11.38 3.94 -0.97
CA VAL A 242 10.78 4.75 -2.02
C VAL A 242 11.89 5.42 -2.82
N ASP A 243 11.90 5.19 -4.14
CA ASP A 243 12.67 6.01 -5.07
C ASP A 243 11.94 7.35 -5.27
N VAL A 244 12.54 8.40 -4.72
CA VAL A 244 11.92 9.73 -4.64
C VAL A 244 11.74 10.34 -6.04
N GLN A 245 12.71 10.14 -6.93
CA GLN A 245 12.65 10.68 -8.29
C GLN A 245 11.67 9.89 -9.16
N LYS A 246 11.63 8.57 -9.00
CA LYS A 246 10.65 7.71 -9.68
C LYS A 246 9.23 8.02 -9.21
N LEU A 247 9.02 8.33 -7.93
CA LEU A 247 7.72 8.77 -7.43
C LEU A 247 7.26 10.06 -8.11
N ALA A 248 8.13 11.06 -8.21
CA ALA A 248 7.83 12.31 -8.91
C ALA A 248 7.55 12.08 -10.41
N THR A 249 8.33 11.23 -11.08
CA THR A 249 8.12 10.85 -12.48
C THR A 249 6.76 10.17 -12.68
N ASN A 250 6.42 9.26 -11.77
CA ASN A 250 5.14 8.55 -11.75
C ASN A 250 3.94 9.48 -11.48
N LEU A 251 4.17 10.68 -10.93
CA LEU A 251 3.19 11.73 -10.69
C LEU A 251 3.32 12.89 -11.69
N GLN A 252 3.81 12.59 -12.89
CA GLN A 252 3.93 13.54 -14.01
C GLN A 252 4.74 14.80 -13.66
N GLY A 253 5.77 14.66 -12.80
CA GLY A 253 6.63 15.77 -12.38
C GLY A 253 6.02 16.66 -11.30
N ASP A 254 4.91 16.26 -10.68
CA ASP A 254 4.31 16.98 -9.54
C ASP A 254 5.13 16.73 -8.27
N ASN A 255 6.20 17.52 -8.11
CA ASN A 255 7.14 17.42 -6.99
C ASN A 255 6.46 17.68 -5.64
N ALA A 256 5.47 18.58 -5.59
CA ALA A 256 4.73 18.88 -4.37
C ALA A 256 3.89 17.68 -3.94
N LEU A 257 3.18 17.05 -4.87
CA LEU A 257 2.41 15.84 -4.60
C LEU A 257 3.30 14.64 -4.28
N ALA A 258 4.46 14.51 -4.93
CA ALA A 258 5.42 13.47 -4.63
C ALA A 258 5.96 13.58 -3.19
N LEU A 259 6.28 14.80 -2.74
CA LEU A 259 6.69 15.05 -1.36
C LEU A 259 5.56 14.76 -0.37
N GLN A 260 4.34 15.21 -0.64
CA GLN A 260 3.17 14.89 0.20
C GLN A 260 2.91 13.39 0.26
N GLY A 261 3.02 12.70 -0.87
CA GLY A 261 2.84 11.26 -0.98
C GLY A 261 3.90 10.47 -0.20
N LEU A 262 5.17 10.90 -0.25
CA LEU A 262 6.24 10.32 0.55
C LEU A 262 5.97 10.45 2.05
N LEU A 263 5.56 11.64 2.50
CA LEU A 263 5.26 11.90 3.91
C LEU A 263 4.02 11.12 4.38
N ALA A 264 2.96 11.07 3.57
CA ALA A 264 1.78 10.27 3.86
C ALA A 264 2.10 8.77 3.91
N PHE A 265 2.99 8.29 3.04
CA PHE A 265 3.48 6.92 3.07
C PHE A 265 4.31 6.62 4.33
N ALA A 266 5.19 7.53 4.74
CA ALA A 266 5.98 7.42 5.96
C ALA A 266 5.11 7.40 7.22
N GLU A 267 4.13 8.30 7.31
CA GLU A 267 3.15 8.31 8.41
C GLU A 267 2.30 7.03 8.41
N GLY A 268 1.83 6.61 7.24
CA GLY A 268 1.09 5.37 7.08
C GLY A 268 1.90 4.15 7.49
N LEU A 269 3.19 4.07 7.18
CA LEU A 269 4.05 2.99 7.65
C LEU A 269 4.15 2.96 9.18
N ALA A 270 4.27 4.12 9.81
CA ALA A 270 4.37 4.26 11.26
C ALA A 270 3.06 3.90 11.99
N ARG A 271 1.90 4.26 11.43
CA ARG A 271 0.60 4.20 12.13
C ARG A 271 -0.35 3.11 11.64
N ALA A 272 -0.26 2.68 10.39
CA ALA A 272 -1.22 1.73 9.84
C ALA A 272 -0.98 0.32 10.37
N LEU A 273 -2.08 -0.36 10.72
CA LEU A 273 -2.07 -1.71 11.26
C LEU A 273 -2.85 -2.69 10.36
N PRO A 274 -2.42 -3.95 10.26
CA PRO A 274 -3.26 -5.02 9.72
C PRO A 274 -4.58 -5.14 10.49
N THR A 275 -5.69 -5.33 9.78
CA THR A 275 -7.02 -5.53 10.38
C THR A 275 -7.34 -7.00 10.68
N GLY A 276 -6.45 -7.92 10.32
CA GLY A 276 -6.66 -9.35 10.50
C GLY A 276 -6.85 -9.72 11.97
N LYS A 277 -8.00 -10.32 12.30
CA LYS A 277 -8.37 -10.80 13.64
C LYS A 277 -8.21 -9.76 14.77
N GLN A 278 -8.18 -8.46 14.45
CA GLN A 278 -8.02 -7.40 15.44
C GLN A 278 -9.15 -7.38 16.47
N ASN A 279 -10.40 -7.63 16.07
CA ASN A 279 -11.53 -7.67 17.01
C ASN A 279 -11.41 -8.79 18.06
N SER A 280 -10.60 -9.82 17.81
CA SER A 280 -10.38 -10.93 18.74
C SER A 280 -9.10 -10.79 19.55
N PHE A 281 -8.08 -10.09 19.03
CA PHE A 281 -6.74 -10.03 19.66
C PHE A 281 -6.28 -8.62 20.07
N ALA A 282 -6.94 -7.56 19.59
CA ALA A 282 -6.66 -6.15 19.93
C ALA A 282 -5.16 -5.75 19.87
N ALA A 283 -4.43 -6.23 18.85
CA ALA A 283 -3.00 -6.00 18.67
C ALA A 283 -2.72 -4.62 18.04
N HIS A 284 -3.03 -3.57 18.80
CA HIS A 284 -2.87 -2.17 18.42
C HIS A 284 -1.53 -1.57 18.89
N ASN A 285 -0.42 -2.21 18.57
CA ASN A 285 0.90 -1.83 19.07
C ASN A 285 1.65 -0.95 18.05
N PRO A 286 2.07 0.28 18.39
CA PRO A 286 2.93 1.08 17.51
C PRO A 286 4.38 0.55 17.47
N PRO A 287 5.19 0.96 16.47
CA PRO A 287 6.62 0.64 16.42
C PRO A 287 7.37 1.18 17.64
N SER A 288 8.31 0.39 18.16
CA SER A 288 9.25 0.83 19.19
C SER A 288 10.44 1.60 18.60
N PHE A 289 10.73 1.40 17.32
CA PHE A 289 11.77 2.10 16.58
C PHE A 289 11.30 2.39 15.16
N ILE A 290 11.60 3.60 14.69
CA ILE A 290 11.44 4.03 13.30
C ILE A 290 12.74 4.75 12.92
N GLY A 291 13.45 4.18 11.96
CA GLY A 291 14.58 4.81 11.30
C GLY A 291 14.25 5.11 9.85
N VAL A 292 14.48 6.34 9.42
CA VAL A 292 14.40 6.75 8.02
C VAL A 292 15.81 7.09 7.57
N VAL A 293 16.29 6.44 6.50
CA VAL A 293 17.58 6.79 5.91
C VAL A 293 17.40 7.25 4.47
N LEU A 294 17.98 8.40 4.17
CA LEU A 294 18.08 8.93 2.83
C LEU A 294 19.37 8.43 2.20
N ARG A 295 19.27 7.49 1.26
CA ARG A 295 20.41 6.90 0.56
C ARG A 295 20.63 7.50 -0.81
N HIS A 296 21.89 7.75 -1.15
CA HIS A 296 22.28 8.35 -2.44
C HIS A 296 22.83 7.33 -3.44
N GLY A 297 23.37 6.21 -2.95
CA GLY A 297 23.90 5.12 -3.77
C GLY A 297 22.82 4.14 -4.23
N SER A 298 22.48 3.19 -3.37
CA SER A 298 21.49 2.13 -3.64
C SER A 298 20.73 1.74 -2.37
N PRO A 299 19.53 1.16 -2.50
CA PRO A 299 18.79 0.69 -1.34
C PRO A 299 19.48 -0.43 -0.56
N LEU A 300 19.51 -0.39 0.77
CA LEU A 300 20.13 -1.40 1.64
C LEU A 300 19.13 -2.00 2.65
N ASN A 301 18.73 -3.26 2.41
CA ASN A 301 17.87 -3.97 3.36
C ASN A 301 18.68 -4.58 4.52
N LEU A 302 18.39 -4.14 5.74
CA LEU A 302 19.06 -4.59 6.97
C LEU A 302 18.51 -5.89 7.58
N ALA A 303 17.71 -6.67 6.84
CA ALA A 303 17.15 -7.92 7.34
C ALA A 303 18.22 -8.91 7.85
N ASN A 304 19.42 -8.90 7.27
CA ASN A 304 20.53 -9.76 7.65
C ASN A 304 21.06 -9.49 9.08
N ALA A 305 20.72 -8.34 9.69
CA ALA A 305 20.92 -8.13 11.13
C ALA A 305 20.23 -9.22 11.98
N PHE A 306 19.23 -9.90 11.42
CA PHE A 306 18.43 -10.94 12.05
C PHE A 306 18.60 -12.31 11.41
N GLU A 307 19.60 -12.50 10.54
CA GLU A 307 19.91 -13.83 9.95
C GLU A 307 20.09 -14.83 11.07
N ARG A 308 20.99 -14.52 12.02
CA ARG A 308 20.99 -15.15 13.34
C ARG A 308 19.83 -14.59 14.17
N PRO A 309 18.90 -15.42 14.67
CA PRO A 309 17.79 -14.95 15.48
C PRO A 309 18.26 -14.23 16.74
N VAL A 310 17.63 -13.10 17.06
CA VAL A 310 17.79 -12.44 18.35
C VAL A 310 17.29 -13.39 19.44
N ALA A 311 18.12 -13.65 20.44
CA ALA A 311 17.76 -14.47 21.58
C ALA A 311 17.19 -13.59 22.70
N PRO A 312 16.10 -14.00 23.38
CA PRO A 312 15.60 -13.27 24.55
C PRO A 312 16.66 -13.29 25.65
N LYS A 313 16.83 -12.15 26.33
CA LYS A 313 17.66 -12.05 27.53
C LYS A 313 16.80 -11.65 28.72
N PRO A 314 17.08 -12.18 29.92
CA PRO A 314 16.47 -11.69 31.14
C PRO A 314 16.58 -10.16 31.25
N GLN A 315 15.50 -9.50 31.67
CA GLN A 315 15.41 -8.06 31.90
C GLN A 315 15.65 -7.14 30.68
N GLN A 316 15.83 -7.66 29.47
CA GLN A 316 15.95 -6.86 28.24
C GLN A 316 14.82 -7.18 27.26
N PRO A 317 14.00 -6.19 26.88
CA PRO A 317 12.97 -6.39 25.86
C PRO A 317 13.57 -6.84 24.52
N LEU A 318 12.86 -7.71 23.81
CA LEU A 318 13.25 -8.15 22.46
C LEU A 318 13.36 -6.96 21.48
N THR A 319 12.58 -5.91 21.67
CA THR A 319 12.65 -4.69 20.85
C THR A 319 13.99 -3.98 21.02
N GLU A 320 14.46 -3.78 22.25
CA GLU A 320 15.77 -3.19 22.57
C GLU A 320 16.91 -3.99 21.93
N LEU A 321 16.91 -5.31 22.14
CA LEU A 321 17.90 -6.22 21.55
C LEU A 321 17.89 -6.18 20.02
N SER A 322 16.70 -6.09 19.42
CA SER A 322 16.54 -6.04 17.97
C SER A 322 17.05 -4.73 17.39
N VAL A 323 16.79 -3.60 18.04
CA VAL A 323 17.30 -2.28 17.63
C VAL A 323 18.82 -2.24 17.74
N GLY A 324 19.40 -2.77 18.82
CA GLY A 324 20.86 -2.86 18.97
C GLY A 324 21.51 -3.74 17.90
N ALA A 325 20.90 -4.88 17.56
CA ALA A 325 21.37 -5.74 16.46
C ALA A 325 21.29 -5.03 15.10
N LEU A 326 20.20 -4.31 14.84
CA LEU A 326 20.02 -3.52 13.63
C LEU A 326 21.09 -2.44 13.49
N ALA A 327 21.36 -1.69 14.57
CA ALA A 327 22.35 -0.62 14.59
C ALA A 327 23.77 -1.14 14.33
N SER A 328 24.15 -2.24 15.00
CA SER A 328 25.46 -2.88 14.81
C SER A 328 25.65 -3.31 13.35
N TYR A 329 24.61 -3.89 12.74
CA TYR A 329 24.67 -4.31 11.34
C TYR A 329 24.72 -3.12 10.38
N GLU A 330 23.95 -2.05 10.60
CA GLU A 330 24.03 -0.82 9.79
C GLU A 330 25.44 -0.22 9.84
N GLN A 331 26.05 -0.12 11.02
CA GLN A 331 27.41 0.45 11.13
C GLN A 331 28.44 -0.38 10.35
N GLN A 332 28.33 -1.71 10.40
CA GLN A 332 29.18 -2.60 9.62
C GLN A 332 28.93 -2.43 8.13
N LEU A 333 27.66 -2.47 7.70
CA LEU A 333 27.29 -2.41 6.29
C LEU A 333 27.62 -1.06 5.66
N ALA A 334 27.32 0.03 6.36
CA ALA A 334 27.59 1.40 5.90
C ALA A 334 29.09 1.68 5.78
N ALA A 335 29.94 1.05 6.59
CA ALA A 335 31.40 1.18 6.46
C ALA A 335 31.93 0.63 5.12
N PHE A 336 31.23 -0.34 4.50
CA PHE A 336 31.60 -0.91 3.20
C PHE A 336 30.84 -0.30 2.02
N TYR A 337 29.53 -0.09 2.18
CA TYR A 337 28.62 0.26 1.08
C TYR A 337 27.93 1.62 1.22
N GLY A 338 28.07 2.29 2.37
CA GLY A 338 27.40 3.56 2.64
C GLY A 338 27.99 4.72 1.84
N ASP A 339 27.16 5.72 1.54
CA ASP A 339 27.60 6.99 0.98
C ASP A 339 27.73 8.03 2.11
N GLY A 340 28.78 8.86 2.10
CA GLY A 340 29.00 9.88 3.14
C GLY A 340 27.89 10.96 3.22
N ARG A 341 27.02 11.03 2.21
CA ARG A 341 25.82 11.88 2.18
C ARG A 341 24.61 11.22 2.79
N ASP A 342 24.66 9.94 3.13
CA ASP A 342 23.52 9.25 3.74
C ASP A 342 23.17 9.94 5.07
N ARG A 343 21.86 10.11 5.31
CA ARG A 343 21.34 10.80 6.50
C ARG A 343 20.27 9.95 7.13
N TRP A 344 20.42 9.71 8.43
CA TRP A 344 19.47 8.99 9.26
C TRP A 344 18.64 9.98 10.08
N GLY A 345 17.32 9.80 10.09
CA GLY A 345 16.39 10.40 11.03
C GLY A 345 15.75 9.28 11.87
N VAL A 346 15.73 9.42 13.19
CA VAL A 346 15.45 8.33 14.12
C VAL A 346 14.41 8.72 15.15
N LEU A 347 13.48 7.81 15.41
CA LEU A 347 12.58 7.80 16.57
C LEU A 347 12.75 6.46 17.29
N ASP A 348 13.33 6.46 18.49
CA ASP A 348 13.67 5.25 19.23
C ASP A 348 13.14 5.29 20.68
N LEU A 349 12.13 4.47 20.98
CA LEU A 349 11.63 4.28 22.34
C LEU A 349 12.52 3.36 23.18
N THR A 350 13.35 2.55 22.53
CA THR A 350 14.19 1.54 23.20
C THR A 350 15.50 2.11 23.72
N ARG A 351 15.95 3.24 23.16
CA ARG A 351 17.25 3.87 23.42
C ARG A 351 18.45 2.99 23.09
N ALA A 352 18.25 1.92 22.32
CA ALA A 352 19.30 1.01 21.89
C ALA A 352 19.99 1.48 20.60
N TRP A 353 19.37 2.39 19.84
CA TRP A 353 20.03 2.99 18.68
C TRP A 353 21.08 4.01 19.14
N PRO A 354 22.32 3.97 18.61
CA PRO A 354 23.39 4.85 19.05
C PRO A 354 23.03 6.34 18.88
N ALA A 355 23.27 7.13 19.93
CA ALA A 355 22.99 8.57 19.92
C ALA A 355 23.76 9.34 18.84
N GLY A 356 24.95 8.85 18.45
CA GLY A 356 25.77 9.45 17.39
C GLY A 356 25.41 9.00 15.97
N LEU A 357 24.46 8.07 15.80
CA LEU A 357 24.08 7.53 14.48
C LEU A 357 22.76 8.16 14.01
N GLY A 358 22.88 9.27 13.28
CA GLY A 358 21.74 10.01 12.74
C GLY A 358 21.17 11.07 13.69
N GLU A 359 20.14 11.76 13.22
CA GLU A 359 19.40 12.78 13.95
C GLU A 359 18.23 12.16 14.72
N HIS A 360 18.20 12.34 16.03
CA HIS A 360 17.14 11.79 16.89
C HIS A 360 16.01 12.80 17.06
N HIS A 361 14.78 12.34 16.92
CA HIS A 361 13.58 13.17 17.01
C HIS A 361 12.69 12.73 18.17
N ALA A 362 12.00 13.70 18.78
CA ALA A 362 11.14 13.46 19.94
C ALA A 362 9.74 12.92 19.57
N SER A 363 9.33 13.04 18.30
CA SER A 363 8.00 12.62 17.86
C SER A 363 7.99 12.25 16.38
N LEU A 364 6.97 11.49 15.96
CA LEU A 364 6.74 11.18 14.55
C LEU A 364 6.57 12.45 13.71
N ALA A 365 5.90 13.48 14.23
CA ALA A 365 5.72 14.75 13.52
C ALA A 365 7.07 15.44 13.25
N ALA A 366 7.99 15.44 14.24
CA ALA A 366 9.33 15.99 14.07
C ALA A 366 10.17 15.20 13.07
N LEU A 367 10.08 13.86 13.08
CA LEU A 367 10.74 13.00 12.09
C LEU A 367 10.22 13.24 10.66
N LEU A 368 8.89 13.40 10.50
CA LEU A 368 8.28 13.69 9.20
C LEU A 368 8.65 15.10 8.70
N GLN A 369 8.75 16.08 9.60
CA GLN A 369 9.22 17.42 9.26
C GLN A 369 10.69 17.38 8.82
N TRP A 370 11.55 16.66 9.54
CA TRP A 370 12.92 16.43 9.11
C TRP A 370 12.99 15.78 7.73
N LEU A 371 12.21 14.71 7.49
CA LEU A 371 12.17 14.05 6.19
C LEU A 371 11.75 15.02 5.07
N ARG A 372 10.78 15.89 5.35
CA ARG A 372 10.37 16.96 4.42
C ARG A 372 11.53 17.88 4.09
N ASP A 373 12.21 18.40 5.10
CA ASP A 373 13.27 19.40 4.95
C ASP A 373 14.48 18.84 4.20
N GLN A 374 14.78 17.55 4.38
CA GLN A 374 15.85 16.87 3.65
C GLN A 374 15.49 16.57 2.18
N VAL A 375 14.22 16.27 1.88
CA VAL A 375 13.78 15.85 0.53
C VAL A 375 13.37 17.03 -0.34
N GLN A 376 12.80 18.09 0.24
CA GLN A 376 12.31 19.25 -0.49
C GLN A 376 13.36 19.92 -1.42
N PRO A 377 14.65 20.05 -1.04
CA PRO A 377 15.67 20.59 -1.95
C PRO A 377 15.90 19.74 -3.20
N VAL A 378 15.61 18.44 -3.15
CA VAL A 378 15.78 17.48 -4.26
C VAL A 378 14.53 17.39 -5.14
N LEU A 379 13.37 17.79 -4.60
CA LEU A 379 12.09 17.93 -5.29
C LEU A 379 11.62 19.40 -5.27
N PRO A 380 12.32 20.33 -5.95
CA PRO A 380 11.91 21.73 -5.95
C PRO A 380 10.50 21.85 -6.55
N ALA A 381 9.63 22.63 -5.92
CA ALA A 381 8.32 22.92 -6.50
C ALA A 381 8.51 23.56 -7.88
N ALA A 382 7.61 23.26 -8.83
CA ALA A 382 7.62 23.96 -10.11
C ALA A 382 7.54 25.47 -9.85
N ALA A 383 8.41 26.26 -10.49
CA ALA A 383 8.30 27.71 -10.43
C ALA A 383 6.89 28.11 -10.89
N PRO A 384 6.22 29.09 -10.25
CA PRO A 384 4.95 29.59 -10.75
C PRO A 384 5.16 30.01 -12.20
N ALA A 385 4.32 29.50 -13.10
CA ALA A 385 4.35 29.92 -14.50
C ALA A 385 4.27 31.45 -14.54
N GLU A 386 5.27 32.09 -15.16
CA GLU A 386 5.22 33.52 -15.39
C GLU A 386 3.87 33.84 -16.05
N PRO A 387 3.13 34.86 -15.56
CA PRO A 387 1.89 35.25 -16.21
C PRO A 387 2.24 35.60 -17.65
N ALA A 388 1.61 34.90 -18.60
CA ALA A 388 1.73 35.21 -20.01
C ALA A 388 1.41 36.71 -20.18
N GLU A 389 2.40 37.49 -20.60
CA GLU A 389 2.20 38.89 -20.92
C GLU A 389 1.04 39.00 -21.92
N ALA A 390 0.05 39.79 -21.53
CA ALA A 390 -1.26 39.92 -22.17
C ALA A 390 -1.20 40.67 -23.50
#